data_AF-A0A367I8B0-F1
#
_entry.id   AF-A0A367I8B0-F1
#
_cell.length_a   1.000
_cell.length_b   1.000
_cell.length_c   1.000
_cell.angle_alpha   90.00
_cell.angle_beta   90.00
_cell.angle_gamma   90.00
#
_symmetry.space_group_name_H-M   'P 1'
#
loop_
_entity.id
_entity.type
_entity.pdbx_description
1 polymer ?
#
loop_
_entity_poly.entity_id
_entity_poly.type
_entity_poly.pdbx_seq_one_letter_code
_entity_poly.pdbx_strand_id
1 'polypeptide(L)'
;MALLNMWSVGHLLQWFGFGFFTRIGWPLFLFLSVGWEILEIFLPYEFTEEVWENKISDLVVNTVGFQIGRWCHLRRFQGGPEAIASSIKDK
;
A
#
# COMPACT_ATOMS: atom_id res chain seq x y z
N MET A 1 8.39 -13.58 18.24
CA MET A 1 7.53 -13.08 17.15
C MET A 1 8.21 -11.84 16.58
N ALA A 2 8.38 -11.75 15.27
CA ALA A 2 9.01 -10.60 14.63
C ALA A 2 7.96 -9.53 14.32
N LEU A 3 8.36 -8.26 14.36
CA LEU A 3 7.52 -7.09 14.08
C LEU A 3 7.30 -6.84 12.57
N LEU A 4 8.06 -7.54 11.73
CA LEU A 4 7.88 -7.59 10.29
C LEU A 4 8.13 -9.04 9.87
N ASN A 5 7.22 -9.59 9.07
CA ASN A 5 7.34 -10.95 8.58
C ASN A 5 6.93 -11.03 7.09
N MET A 6 6.80 -12.26 6.57
CA MET A 6 6.41 -12.47 5.18
C MET A 6 5.00 -11.94 4.87
N TRP A 7 4.09 -11.96 5.85
CA TRP A 7 2.77 -11.34 5.72
C TRP A 7 2.86 -9.84 5.58
N SER A 8 3.72 -9.16 6.36
CA SER A 8 3.97 -7.72 6.20
C SER A 8 4.47 -7.37 4.78
N VAL A 9 5.26 -8.25 4.14
CA VAL A 9 5.62 -8.07 2.72
C VAL A 9 4.39 -8.18 1.81
N GLY A 10 3.51 -9.15 2.08
CA GLY A 10 2.22 -9.29 1.41
C GLY A 10 1.35 -8.02 1.55
N HIS A 11 1.23 -7.49 2.76
CA HIS A 11 0.56 -6.23 3.08
C HIS A 11 1.12 -5.07 2.24
N LEU A 12 2.44 -4.91 2.22
CA LEU A 12 3.11 -3.86 1.45
C LEU A 12 2.76 -3.96 -0.04
N LEU A 13 2.89 -5.15 -0.63
CA LEU A 13 2.65 -5.38 -2.06
C LEU A 13 1.18 -5.24 -2.43
N GLN A 14 0.27 -5.75 -1.60
CA GLN A 14 -1.17 -5.61 -1.77
C GLN A 14 -1.56 -4.13 -1.81
N TRP A 15 -1.14 -3.35 -0.82
CA TRP A 15 -1.51 -1.95 -0.73
C TRP A 15 -0.79 -1.07 -1.75
N PHE A 16 0.44 -1.41 -2.12
CA PHE A 16 1.10 -0.84 -3.29
C PHE A 16 0.27 -1.07 -4.56
N GLY A 17 -0.18 -2.31 -4.80
CA GLY A 17 -1.04 -2.64 -5.94
C GLY A 17 -2.32 -1.83 -5.95
N PHE A 18 -3.02 -1.75 -4.82
CA PHE A 18 -4.24 -0.92 -4.71
C PHE A 18 -3.96 0.56 -4.99
N GLY A 19 -2.91 1.13 -4.39
CA GLY A 19 -2.52 2.52 -4.62
C GLY A 19 -2.09 2.79 -6.06
N PHE A 20 -1.49 1.80 -6.72
CA PHE A 20 -0.95 1.92 -8.08
C PHE A 20 -2.00 1.72 -9.18
N PHE A 21 -2.88 0.72 -9.04
CA PHE A 21 -3.82 0.31 -10.09
C PHE A 21 -5.22 0.90 -9.93
N THR A 22 -5.58 1.40 -8.75
CA THR A 22 -6.92 1.90 -8.48
C THR A 22 -6.93 3.39 -8.16
N ARG A 23 -8.14 3.99 -8.14
CA ARG A 23 -8.35 5.40 -7.74
C ARG A 23 -9.02 5.50 -6.36
N ILE A 24 -8.86 4.48 -5.51
CA ILE A 24 -9.48 4.51 -4.19
C ILE A 24 -8.91 5.67 -3.35
N GLY A 25 -9.79 6.35 -2.63
CA GLY A 25 -9.41 7.42 -1.72
C GLY A 25 -8.89 6.91 -0.39
N TRP A 26 -8.28 7.80 0.39
CA TRP A 26 -7.84 7.53 1.75
C TRP A 26 -8.93 6.95 2.68
N PRO A 27 -10.19 7.41 2.64
CA PRO A 27 -11.23 6.84 3.51
C PRO A 27 -11.49 5.36 3.26
N LEU A 28 -11.56 4.95 1.98
CA LEU A 28 -11.78 3.56 1.62
C LEU A 28 -10.55 2.70 1.93
N PHE A 29 -9.34 3.23 1.71
CA PHE A 29 -8.09 2.59 2.15
C PHE A 29 -8.10 2.32 3.66
N LEU A 30 -8.38 3.34 4.48
CA LEU A 30 -8.36 3.19 5.95
C LEU A 30 -9.42 2.20 6.42
N PHE A 31 -10.63 2.27 5.86
CA PHE A 31 -11.70 1.33 6.18
C PHE A 31 -11.29 -0.12 5.92
N LEU A 32 -10.72 -0.40 4.75
CA LEU A 32 -10.30 -1.74 4.36
C LEU A 32 -9.05 -2.20 5.12
N SER A 33 -8.06 -1.33 5.32
CA SER A 33 -6.81 -1.62 6.04
C SER A 33 -7.08 -1.95 7.51
N VAL A 34 -7.82 -1.08 8.22
CA VAL A 34 -8.20 -1.31 9.62
C VAL A 34 -9.21 -2.45 9.74
N GLY A 35 -10.15 -2.53 8.79
CA GLY A 35 -11.15 -3.60 8.75
C GLY A 35 -10.51 -4.99 8.62
N TRP A 36 -9.42 -5.10 7.86
CA TRP A 36 -8.66 -6.35 7.73
C TRP A 36 -8.01 -6.76 9.05
N GLU A 37 -7.29 -5.87 9.73
CA GLU A 37 -6.68 -6.15 11.04
C GLU A 37 -7.73 -6.55 12.09
N ILE A 38 -8.90 -5.91 12.07
CA ILE A 38 -10.02 -6.26 12.96
C ILE A 38 -10.58 -7.64 12.59
N LEU A 39 -10.74 -7.93 11.30
CA LEU A 39 -11.26 -9.22 10.83
C LEU A 39 -10.36 -10.37 11.28
N GLU A 40 -9.04 -10.20 11.23
CA GLU A 40 -8.08 -11.21 11.67
C GLU A 40 -8.27 -11.66 13.12
N ILE A 41 -8.73 -10.77 14.01
CA ILE A 41 -9.02 -11.09 15.41
C ILE A 41 -10.10 -12.19 15.54
N PHE A 42 -10.98 -12.30 14.55
CA PHE A 42 -12.07 -13.26 14.52
C PHE A 42 -11.77 -14.50 13.68
N LEU A 43 -10.67 -14.52 12.94
CA LEU A 43 -10.30 -15.62 12.07
C LEU A 43 -9.45 -16.65 12.83
N PRO A 44 -9.79 -17.94 12.79
CA PRO A 44 -9.06 -19.00 13.48
C PRO A 44 -7.94 -19.57 12.59
N TYR A 45 -7.00 -18.73 12.17
CA TYR A 45 -5.86 -19.15 11.34
C TYR A 45 -4.54 -18.85 12.06
N GLU A 46 -3.53 -19.71 11.88
CA GLU A 46 -2.24 -19.53 12.57
C GLU A 46 -1.56 -18.19 12.24
N PHE A 47 -1.80 -17.63 11.04
CA PHE A 47 -1.24 -16.34 10.65
C PHE A 47 -1.92 -15.14 11.33
N THR A 48 -3.08 -15.34 11.98
CA THR A 48 -3.79 -14.26 12.68
C THR A 48 -3.45 -14.20 14.17
N GLU A 49 -2.84 -15.27 14.71
CA GLU A 49 -2.33 -15.39 16.09
C GLU A 49 -0.99 -14.66 16.29
N GLU A 50 -0.97 -13.37 15.92
CA GLU A 50 0.22 -12.52 16.03
C GLU A 50 0.10 -11.51 17.19
N VAL A 51 1.25 -11.04 17.67
CA VAL A 51 1.31 -10.03 18.73
C VAL A 51 0.75 -8.72 18.21
N TRP A 52 0.04 -7.97 19.06
CA TRP A 52 -0.55 -6.67 18.73
C TRP A 52 0.43 -5.67 18.08
N GLU A 53 1.71 -5.72 18.44
CA GLU A 53 2.76 -4.90 17.83
C GLU A 53 2.90 -5.16 16.32
N ASN A 54 2.72 -6.42 15.88
CA ASN A 54 2.79 -6.77 14.47
C ASN A 54 1.59 -6.22 13.71
N LYS A 55 0.37 -6.35 14.27
CA LYS A 55 -0.85 -5.77 13.68
C LYS A 55 -0.76 -4.24 13.51
N ILE A 56 -0.19 -3.55 14.48
CA ILE A 56 0.07 -2.09 14.38
C ILE A 56 1.13 -1.81 13.30
N SER A 57 2.18 -2.63 13.23
CA SER A 57 3.20 -2.55 12.18
C SER A 57 2.58 -2.75 10.79
N ASP A 58 1.67 -3.70 10.63
CA ASP A 58 1.01 -3.97 9.36
C ASP A 58 0.14 -2.79 8.91
N LEU A 59 -0.52 -2.05 9.81
CA LEU A 59 -1.17 -0.78 9.45
C LEU A 59 -0.20 0.27 8.90
N VAL A 60 1.01 0.36 9.47
CA VAL A 60 2.07 1.25 8.98
C VAL A 60 2.52 0.79 7.59
N VAL A 61 2.77 -0.51 7.42
CA VAL A 61 3.19 -1.11 6.16
C VAL A 61 2.13 -0.94 5.06
N ASN A 62 0.85 -1.15 5.39
CA ASN A 62 -0.29 -0.88 4.52
C ASN A 62 -0.26 0.58 4.03
N THR A 63 -0.04 1.52 4.95
CA THR A 63 -0.01 2.96 4.66
C THR A 63 1.15 3.32 3.73
N VAL A 64 2.35 2.78 4.01
CA VAL A 64 3.54 2.98 3.17
C VAL A 64 3.31 2.42 1.77
N GLY A 65 2.83 1.17 1.66
CA GLY A 65 2.53 0.54 0.39
C GLY A 65 1.56 1.37 -0.44
N PHE A 66 0.43 1.74 0.16
CA PHE A 66 -0.60 2.54 -0.51
C PHE A 66 -0.10 3.91 -0.99
N GLN A 67 0.64 4.62 -0.14
CA GLN A 67 1.19 5.93 -0.48
C GLN A 67 2.20 5.85 -1.63
N ILE A 68 3.11 4.86 -1.59
CA ILE A 68 4.08 4.64 -2.68
C ILE A 68 3.36 4.29 -3.98
N GLY A 69 2.37 3.38 -3.92
CA GLY A 69 1.56 3.01 -5.08
C GLY A 69 0.89 4.23 -5.73
N ARG A 70 0.26 5.09 -4.93
CA ARG A 70 -0.39 6.32 -5.41
C ARG A 70 0.59 7.31 -5.99
N TRP A 71 1.74 7.50 -5.35
CA TRP A 71 2.77 8.39 -5.86
C TRP A 71 3.31 7.92 -7.22
N CYS A 72 3.55 6.62 -7.37
CA CYS A 72 3.93 6.00 -8.64
C CYS A 72 2.82 6.12 -9.70
N HIS A 73 1.55 5.93 -9.33
CA HIS A 73 0.41 6.12 -10.23
C HIS A 73 0.35 7.56 -10.75
N LEU A 74 0.45 8.55 -9.87
CA LEU A 74 0.41 9.97 -10.24
C LEU A 74 1.57 10.36 -11.16
N ARG A 75 2.78 9.83 -10.92
CA ARG A 75 3.97 10.06 -11.74
C ARG A 75 3.87 9.44 -13.13
N ARG A 76 3.17 8.31 -13.28
CA ARG A 76 2.90 7.69 -14.60
C ARG A 76 2.17 8.65 -15.54
N PHE A 77 1.42 9.62 -15.01
CA PHE A 77 0.69 10.62 -15.80
C PHE A 77 1.39 11.98 -15.89
N GLN A 78 2.53 12.18 -15.22
CA GLN A 78 3.30 13.44 -15.28
C GLN A 78 4.26 13.50 -16.48
N GLY A 79 4.54 12.37 -17.14
CA GLY A 79 5.31 12.32 -18.39
C GLY A 79 4.47 12.65 -19.63
N GLY A 80 3.65 13.70 -19.58
CA GLY A 80 2.86 14.15 -20.73
C GLY A 80 3.75 14.56 -21.92
N PRO A 81 3.19 14.66 -23.14
CA PRO A 81 3.95 14.97 -24.37
C PRO A 81 4.81 16.23 -24.28
N GLU A 82 4.50 17.16 -23.38
CA GLU A 82 5.30 18.36 -23.12
C GLU A 82 6.70 18.08 -22.55
N ALA A 83 6.84 17.07 -21.68
CA ALA A 83 8.13 16.67 -21.13
C ALA A 83 9.02 15.99 -22.19
N ILE A 84 8.40 15.32 -23.16
CA ILE A 84 9.09 14.75 -24.33
C ILE A 84 9.51 15.86 -25.29
N ALA A 85 8.62 16.84 -25.52
CA ALA A 85 8.90 17.97 -26.40
C ALA A 85 10.04 18.86 -25.87
N SER A 86 10.12 19.11 -24.56
CA SER A 86 11.23 19.88 -23.97
C SER A 86 12.56 19.13 -24.09
N SER A 87 12.57 17.80 -23.86
CA SER A 87 13.79 16.99 -23.97
C SER A 87 14.33 16.86 -25.40
N ILE A 88 13.51 17.10 -26.43
CA ILE A 88 13.93 17.10 -27.83
C ILE A 88 14.46 18.48 -28.24
N LYS A 89 13.95 19.56 -27.64
CA LYS A 89 14.33 20.93 -27.99
C LYS A 89 15.73 21.33 -27.49
N ASP A 90 16.22 20.65 -26.46
CA ASP A 90 17.53 20.88 -25.84
C ASP A 90 18.66 19.95 -26.38
N LYS A 91 18.38 19.17 -27.44
CA LYS A 91 19.37 18.36 -28.17
C LYS A 91 19.62 18.91 -29.57
#